data_AF-A0AB37MS35-F1
#
_entry.id   AF-A0AB37MS35-F1
#
_cell.length_a   1.000
_cell.length_b   1.000
_cell.length_c   1.000
_cell.angle_alpha   90.00
_cell.angle_beta   90.00
_cell.angle_gamma   90.00
#
_symmetry.space_group_name_H-M   'P 1'
#
loop_
_entity.id
_entity.type
_entity.pdbx_description
1 polymer ?
#
loop_
_entity_poly.entity_id
_entity_poly.type
_entity_poly.pdbx_seq_one_letter_code
_entity_poly.pdbx_strand_id
1 'polypeptide(L)' 'RSRTTRHYRNGKLDGSYRVESTRDGKPYITIEGQYTDGEKSGRWKQYNATDDTTHEWDE' A
#
# COMPACT_ATOMS: atom_id res chain seq x y z
N ARG A 1 1.75 -7.94 -12.90
CA ARG A 1 0.54 -7.06 -12.89
C ARG A 1 0.45 -6.40 -11.53
N SER A 2 -0.24 -5.27 -11.39
CA SER A 2 -0.49 -4.68 -10.06
C SER A 2 -1.98 -4.54 -9.81
N ARG A 3 -2.40 -4.79 -8.57
CA ARG A 3 -3.75 -4.51 -8.07
C ARG A 3 -3.63 -3.38 -7.06
N THR A 4 -4.46 -2.36 -7.22
CA THR A 4 -4.47 -1.20 -6.32
C THR A 4 -5.86 -0.99 -5.76
N THR A 5 -5.95 -0.90 -4.44
CA THR A 5 -7.17 -0.55 -3.70
C THR A 5 -6.97 0.81 -3.05
N ARG A 6 -7.92 1.72 -3.28
CA ARG A 6 -7.92 3.11 -2.83
C ARG A 6 -9.28 3.47 -2.29
N HIS A 7 -9.31 4.21 -1.18
CA HIS A 7 -10.53 4.76 -0.61
C HIS A 7 -10.56 6.26 -0.76
N TYR A 8 -11.74 6.80 -1.06
CA TYR A 8 -11.95 8.22 -1.28
C TYR A 8 -13.08 8.75 -0.41
N ARG A 9 -12.90 9.94 0.16
CA ARG A 9 -13.93 10.72 0.84
C ARG A 9 -13.90 12.14 0.27
N ASN A 10 -15.07 12.66 -0.11
CA ASN A 10 -15.21 14.01 -0.67
C ASN A 10 -14.28 14.30 -1.86
N GLY A 11 -14.02 13.28 -2.71
CA GLY A 11 -13.14 13.39 -3.88
C GLY A 11 -11.64 13.32 -3.58
N LYS A 12 -11.23 13.20 -2.31
CA LYS A 12 -9.83 13.05 -1.89
C LYS A 12 -9.55 11.63 -1.40
N LEU A 13 -8.30 11.19 -1.50
CA LEU A 13 -7.88 9.91 -0.90
C LEU A 13 -8.00 10.01 0.61
N ASP A 14 -8.81 9.14 1.19
CA ASP A 14 -9.08 9.13 2.63
C ASP A 14 -9.47 7.71 3.02
N GLY A 15 -8.65 7.09 3.86
CA GLY A 15 -8.75 5.69 4.23
C GLY A 15 -7.62 4.83 3.70
N SER A 16 -7.85 3.52 3.70
CA SER A 16 -6.82 2.54 3.41
C SER A 16 -6.32 2.61 1.97
N TYR A 17 -5.04 2.32 1.83
CA TYR A 17 -4.37 2.20 0.54
C TYR A 17 -3.61 0.88 0.52
N ARG A 18 -3.76 0.13 -0.58
CA ARG A 18 -3.03 -1.11 -0.78
C ARG A 18 -2.64 -1.29 -2.23
N VAL A 19 -1.37 -1.59 -2.47
CA VAL A 19 -0.85 -1.99 -3.78
C VAL A 19 -0.25 -3.36 -3.63
N GLU A 20 -0.66 -4.29 -4.50
CA GLU A 20 -0.11 -5.62 -4.60
C GLU A 20 0.46 -5.81 -6.01
N SER A 21 1.78 -5.98 -6.08
CA SER A 21 2.50 -6.25 -7.32
C SER A 21 2.75 -7.74 -7.44
N THR A 22 2.37 -8.29 -8.58
CA THR A 22 2.48 -9.71 -8.90
C THR A 22 3.45 -9.96 -10.04
N ARG A 23 4.27 -11.00 -9.87
CA ARG A 23 5.19 -11.56 -10.88
C ARG A 23 4.86 -13.04 -11.01
N ASP A 24 4.67 -13.51 -12.23
CA ASP A 24 4.28 -14.91 -12.51
C ASP A 24 3.03 -15.37 -11.74
N GLY A 25 2.08 -14.46 -11.55
CA GLY A 25 0.83 -14.71 -10.82
C GLY A 25 0.96 -14.71 -9.30
N LYS A 26 2.16 -14.50 -8.74
CA LYS A 26 2.41 -14.48 -7.30
C LYS A 26 2.74 -13.06 -6.82
N PRO A 27 2.20 -12.62 -5.67
CA PRO A 27 2.58 -11.34 -5.08
C PRO A 27 4.06 -11.37 -4.69
N TYR A 28 4.82 -10.36 -5.09
CA TYR A 28 6.23 -10.20 -4.72
C TYR A 28 6.50 -8.91 -3.95
N ILE A 29 5.64 -7.89 -4.12
CA ILE A 29 5.66 -6.65 -3.33
C ILE A 29 4.24 -6.29 -2.94
N THR A 30 4.02 -5.98 -1.67
CA THR A 30 2.78 -5.43 -1.15
C THR A 30 3.07 -4.17 -0.36
N ILE A 31 2.40 -3.06 -0.69
CA ILE A 31 2.51 -1.79 0.05
C ILE A 31 1.15 -1.47 0.63
N GLU A 32 1.10 -1.18 1.92
CA GLU A 32 -0.13 -0.86 2.65
C GLU A 32 0.09 0.38 3.51
N GLY A 33 -0.94 1.20 3.61
CA GLY A 33 -0.92 2.40 4.44
C GLY A 33 -2.28 3.08 4.45
N GLN A 34 -2.28 4.32 4.91
CA GLN A 34 -3.48 5.15 4.99
C GLN A 34 -3.23 6.52 4.38
N TYR A 35 -4.27 7.07 3.77
CA TYR A 35 -4.35 8.49 3.44
C TYR A 35 -5.37 9.18 4.33
N THR A 36 -5.12 10.45 4.64
CA THR A 36 -6.04 11.37 5.30
C THR A 36 -6.06 12.67 4.52
N ASP A 37 -7.25 13.12 4.11
CA ASP A 37 -7.44 14.35 3.31
C ASP A 37 -6.54 14.48 2.05
N GLY A 38 -6.18 13.35 1.42
CA GLY A 38 -5.36 13.31 0.21
C GLY A 38 -3.87 13.10 0.46
N GLU A 39 -3.41 13.12 1.72
CA GLU A 39 -2.00 12.97 2.09
C GLU A 39 -1.75 11.62 2.76
N LYS A 40 -0.54 11.07 2.59
CA LYS A 40 -0.15 9.86 3.32
C LYS A 40 -0.13 10.18 4.81
N SER A 41 -0.58 9.24 5.62
CA SER A 41 -0.62 9.45 7.07
C SER A 41 -0.40 8.15 7.83
N GLY A 42 0.32 8.23 8.95
CA GLY A 42 0.49 7.13 9.89
C GLY A 42 1.44 6.06 9.37
N ARG A 43 1.25 4.83 9.85
CA ARG A 43 2.20 3.76 9.57
C ARG A 43 1.99 3.14 8.20
N TRP A 44 3.05 3.14 7.42
CA TRP A 44 3.19 2.45 6.16
C TRP A 44 3.99 1.18 6.33
N LYS A 45 3.66 0.20 5.50
CA LYS A 45 4.42 -1.05 5.42
C LYS A 45 4.57 -1.51 3.99
N GLN A 46 5.74 -2.04 3.71
CA GLN A 46 6.08 -2.73 2.46
C GLN A 46 6.55 -4.13 2.81
N TYR A 47 5.85 -5.13 2.29
CA TYR A 47 6.31 -6.51 2.32
C TYR A 47 6.96 -6.86 0.97
N ASN A 48 8.17 -7.41 1.04
CA ASN A 48 8.88 -7.96 -0.11
C ASN A 48 9.02 -9.48 0.08
N ALA A 49 8.29 -10.24 -0.74
CA ALA A 49 8.29 -11.69 -0.66
C ALA A 49 9.56 -12.34 -1.22
N THR A 50 10.36 -11.59 -2.00
CA THR A 50 11.63 -12.08 -2.56
C THR A 50 12.69 -12.20 -1.46
N ASP A 51 12.73 -11.20 -0.59
CA ASP A 51 13.69 -11.10 0.50
C ASP A 51 13.08 -11.50 1.86
N ASP A 52 11.80 -11.89 1.86
CA ASP A 52 10.95 -12.12 3.03
C ASP A 52 11.08 -11.04 4.11
N THR A 53 11.13 -9.78 3.66
CA THR A 53 11.33 -8.62 4.54
C THR A 53 10.08 -7.75 4.59
N THR A 54 9.85 -7.16 5.76
CA THR A 54 8.87 -6.10 5.94
C THR A 54 9.59 -4.83 6.34
N HIS A 55 9.41 -3.77 5.56
CA HIS A 55 9.85 -2.43 5.92
C HIS A 55 8.64 -1.63 6.37
N GLU A 56 8.75 -0.98 7.53
CA GLU A 56 7.68 -0.15 8.08
C GLU A 56 8.24 1.24 8.36
N TRP A 57 7.45 2.27 8.06
CA TRP A 57 7.81 3.67 8.28
C TRP A 57 6.57 4.49 8.62
N ASP A 58 6.76 5.64 9.24
CA ASP A 58 5.68 6.57 9.57
C ASP A 58 5.75 7.79 8.64
N GLU A 59 4.59 8.28 8.20
CA GLU A 59 4.40 9.50 7.39
C GLU A 59 3.55 10.51 8.16
#